data_AF-A0A4R3VJE3-F1
#
_entry.id   AF-A0A4R3VJE3-F1
#
_cell.length_a   1.000
_cell.length_b   1.000
_cell.length_c   1.000
_cell.angle_alpha   90.00
_cell.angle_beta   90.00
_cell.angle_gamma   90.00
#
_symmetry.space_group_name_H-M   'P 1'
#
loop_
_entity.id
_entity.type
_entity.pdbx_description
1 polymer ?
#
loop_
_entity_poly.entity_id
_entity_poly.type
_entity_poly.pdbx_seq_one_letter_code
_entity_poly.pdbx_strand_id
1 'polypeptide(L)'
;MPIYKTGKVYEDLYAFVAYFLSLKLTLPIDHGLFNKYDNDYHLNFEIDNMLSVNAWLQHQIDEYKFQIRDATVDFYMAEARLNRPGSHLDHLRRYHQACMTMVELCLKNGDDDSYLHALVKLHNRLIKEINNEGRCHLFRVQSYYFARNTLKSICYQLSMQGAWEKATAFQSDFVKRVPFLP
;
A
#
# COMPACT_ATOMS: atom_id res chain seq x y z
N MET A 1 15.23 -4.26 12.23
CA MET A 1 13.81 -4.24 12.58
C MET A 1 13.38 -2.79 12.74
N PRO A 2 12.54 -2.22 11.85
CA PRO A 2 11.79 -1.03 12.18
C PRO A 2 10.39 -1.43 12.66
N ILE A 3 10.01 -0.81 13.77
CA ILE A 3 8.69 -0.83 14.38
C ILE A 3 7.81 0.10 13.54
N TYR A 4 6.77 -0.43 12.89
CA TYR A 4 5.85 0.36 12.07
C TYR A 4 4.92 1.17 12.97
N LYS A 5 4.97 2.50 12.84
CA LYS A 5 3.98 3.41 13.44
C LYS A 5 2.70 3.38 12.59
N THR A 6 1.72 2.59 13.02
CA THR A 6 0.33 2.58 12.55
C THR A 6 -0.43 3.85 13.03
N GLY A 7 0.08 5.04 12.74
CA GLY A 7 -0.42 6.28 13.36
C GLY A 7 -1.54 7.00 12.60
N LYS A 8 -1.53 6.96 11.26
CA LYS A 8 -2.30 7.95 10.49
C LYS A 8 -3.74 7.54 10.15
N VAL A 9 -3.97 6.26 9.87
CA VAL A 9 -5.33 5.76 9.57
C VAL A 9 -6.24 5.76 10.82
N TYR A 10 -5.64 5.63 12.00
CA TYR A 10 -6.37 5.67 13.27
C TYR A 10 -6.81 7.08 13.65
N GLU A 11 -5.98 8.12 13.43
CA GLU A 11 -6.33 9.49 13.80
C GLU A 11 -7.51 10.03 12.98
N ASP A 12 -7.59 9.72 11.68
CA ASP A 12 -8.67 10.20 10.82
C ASP A 12 -10.01 9.50 11.10
N LEU A 13 -10.00 8.21 11.46
CA LEU A 13 -11.22 7.49 11.85
C LEU A 13 -11.73 7.95 13.23
N TYR A 14 -10.84 8.16 14.20
CA TYR A 14 -11.22 8.72 15.50
C TYR A 14 -11.69 10.16 15.39
N ALA A 15 -11.09 10.98 14.52
CA ALA A 15 -11.55 12.33 14.25
C ALA A 15 -12.94 12.35 13.60
N PHE A 16 -13.21 11.43 12.66
CA PHE A 16 -14.54 11.30 12.04
C PHE A 16 -15.60 10.85 13.05
N VAL A 17 -15.30 9.85 13.89
CA VAL A 17 -16.21 9.36 14.94
C VAL A 17 -16.41 10.42 16.05
N ALA A 18 -15.37 11.13 16.46
CA ALA A 18 -15.45 12.21 17.45
C ALA A 18 -16.20 13.44 16.92
N TYR A 19 -16.05 13.77 15.63
CA TYR A 19 -16.82 14.82 14.96
C TYR A 19 -18.32 14.46 14.87
N PHE A 20 -18.63 13.18 14.60
CA PHE A 20 -20.02 12.70 14.58
C PHE A 20 -20.66 12.70 15.97
N LEU A 21 -19.90 12.37 17.02
CA LEU A 21 -20.33 12.41 18.42
C LEU A 21 -20.51 13.84 18.93
N SER A 22 -19.66 14.79 18.52
CA SER A 22 -19.76 16.19 18.95
C SER A 22 -20.92 16.94 18.29
N LEU A 23 -21.33 16.56 17.07
CA LEU A 23 -22.48 17.16 16.38
C LEU A 23 -23.84 16.81 17.02
N LYS A 24 -23.95 15.67 17.74
CA LYS A 24 -25.21 15.23 18.38
C LYS A 24 -25.44 15.84 19.77
N LEU A 25 -24.43 16.45 20.40
CA LEU A 25 -24.51 17.02 21.76
C LEU A 25 -25.02 18.48 21.82
N THR A 26 -25.36 19.09 20.68
CA THR A 26 -25.66 20.53 20.57
C THR A 26 -27.10 20.87 20.18
N LEU A 27 -28.07 19.98 20.42
CA LEU A 27 -29.50 20.32 20.25
C LEU A 27 -30.22 20.30 21.60
N PRO A 28 -30.78 21.44 22.07
CA PRO A 28 -31.63 21.46 23.24
C PRO A 28 -33.04 21.06 22.80
N ILE A 29 -33.59 19.99 23.37
CA ILE A 29 -35.03 19.72 23.28
C ILE A 29 -35.57 19.54 24.69
N ASP A 30 -36.34 20.54 25.10
CA ASP A 30 -37.09 20.59 26.34
C ASP A 30 -38.44 19.85 26.18
N HIS A 31 -38.94 19.40 27.32
CA HIS A 31 -40.26 18.83 27.62
C HIS A 31 -40.66 17.45 27.06
N GLY A 32 -40.73 16.49 28.00
CA GLY A 32 -42.03 15.90 28.34
C GLY A 32 -42.22 14.40 28.08
N LEU A 33 -41.84 13.58 29.06
CA LEU A 33 -42.59 12.38 29.50
C LEU A 33 -43.04 11.33 28.45
N PHE A 34 -42.28 11.16 27.37
CA PHE A 34 -42.38 9.99 26.48
C PHE A 34 -40.95 9.55 26.11
N ASN A 35 -40.70 8.25 25.95
CA ASN A 35 -39.44 7.66 25.44
C ASN A 35 -38.27 7.42 26.40
N LYS A 36 -38.51 6.69 27.49
CA LYS A 36 -37.43 5.91 28.14
C LYS A 36 -37.20 4.55 27.46
N TYR A 37 -38.25 3.93 26.91
CA TYR A 37 -38.13 2.62 26.23
C TYR A 37 -37.59 2.74 24.80
N ASP A 38 -38.02 3.73 24.00
CA ASP A 38 -37.50 3.92 22.62
C ASP A 38 -36.03 4.30 22.57
N ASN A 39 -35.53 5.04 23.57
CA ASN A 39 -34.12 5.42 23.64
C ASN A 39 -33.22 4.21 23.90
N ASP A 40 -33.63 3.27 24.76
CA ASP A 40 -32.83 2.07 25.02
C ASP A 40 -32.76 1.14 23.79
N TYR A 41 -33.85 1.00 23.02
CA TYR A 41 -33.81 0.21 21.79
C TYR A 41 -32.96 0.88 20.69
N HIS A 42 -33.02 2.20 20.55
CA HIS A 42 -32.16 2.93 19.62
C HIS A 42 -30.68 2.88 20.03
N LEU A 43 -30.37 3.04 21.31
CA LEU A 43 -29.00 2.91 21.81
C LEU A 43 -28.47 1.48 21.63
N ASN A 44 -29.26 0.46 21.98
CA ASN A 44 -28.85 -0.94 21.84
C ASN A 44 -28.69 -1.34 20.37
N PHE A 45 -29.57 -0.86 19.47
CA PHE A 45 -29.44 -1.06 18.03
C PHE A 45 -28.21 -0.34 17.44
N GLU A 46 -27.90 0.89 17.89
CA GLU A 46 -26.68 1.61 17.48
C GLU A 46 -25.42 0.92 18.01
N ILE A 47 -25.43 0.39 19.24
CA ILE A 47 -24.31 -0.36 19.84
C ILE A 47 -24.10 -1.70 19.14
N ASP A 48 -25.16 -2.48 18.89
CA ASP A 48 -25.06 -3.75 18.17
C ASP A 48 -24.60 -3.56 16.72
N ASN A 49 -25.05 -2.49 16.06
CA ASN A 49 -24.52 -2.12 14.75
C ASN A 49 -23.05 -1.69 14.82
N MET A 50 -22.64 -0.95 15.84
CA MET A 50 -21.24 -0.54 16.01
C MET A 50 -20.33 -1.74 16.29
N LEU A 51 -20.79 -2.71 17.09
CA LEU A 51 -20.10 -3.97 17.35
C LEU A 51 -20.00 -4.83 16.08
N SER A 52 -21.08 -4.89 15.28
CA SER A 52 -21.12 -5.59 13.99
C SER A 52 -20.18 -4.97 12.96
N VAL A 53 -20.17 -3.64 12.83
CA VAL A 53 -19.24 -2.92 11.94
C VAL A 53 -17.79 -3.10 12.40
N ASN A 54 -17.52 -3.04 13.70
CA ASN A 54 -16.18 -3.27 14.22
C ASN A 54 -15.71 -4.71 13.95
N ALA A 55 -16.57 -5.71 14.16
CA ALA A 55 -16.26 -7.11 13.85
C ALA A 55 -16.00 -7.31 12.35
N TRP A 56 -16.79 -6.67 11.49
CA TRP A 56 -16.57 -6.68 10.04
C TRP A 56 -15.24 -6.03 9.65
N LEU A 57 -14.90 -4.88 10.24
CA LEU A 57 -13.62 -4.21 10.01
C LEU A 57 -12.44 -5.07 10.44
N GLN A 58 -12.52 -5.72 11.62
CA GLN A 58 -11.47 -6.65 12.07
C GLN A 58 -11.30 -7.82 11.10
N HIS A 59 -12.40 -8.39 10.62
CA HIS A 59 -12.34 -9.45 9.61
C HIS A 59 -11.65 -8.97 8.32
N GLN A 60 -12.00 -7.79 7.81
CA GLN A 60 -11.36 -7.23 6.60
C GLN A 60 -9.87 -6.97 6.81
N ILE A 61 -9.48 -6.46 7.98
CA ILE A 61 -8.08 -6.25 8.34
C ILE A 61 -7.32 -7.58 8.39
N ASP A 62 -7.90 -8.61 9.00
CA ASP A 62 -7.24 -9.91 9.11
C ASP A 62 -7.15 -10.63 7.76
N GLU A 63 -8.16 -10.48 6.91
CA GLU A 63 -8.12 -10.93 5.53
C GLU A 63 -6.99 -10.24 4.73
N TYR A 64 -6.88 -8.91 4.83
CA TYR A 64 -5.78 -8.16 4.21
C TYR A 64 -4.42 -8.65 4.72
N LYS A 65 -4.24 -8.80 6.04
CA LYS A 65 -2.99 -9.33 6.63
C LYS A 65 -2.64 -10.73 6.14
N PHE A 66 -3.63 -11.55 5.82
CA PHE A 66 -3.39 -12.86 5.24
C PHE A 66 -2.95 -12.73 3.78
N GLN A 67 -3.70 -11.98 2.96
CA GLN A 67 -3.40 -11.77 1.54
C GLN A 67 -2.02 -11.13 1.31
N ILE A 68 -1.68 -10.09 2.07
CA ILE A 68 -0.40 -9.39 1.91
C ILE A 68 0.79 -10.28 2.28
N ARG A 69 0.62 -11.17 3.26
CA ARG A 69 1.65 -12.13 3.68
C ARG A 69 1.91 -13.16 2.59
N ASP A 70 0.85 -13.69 1.99
CA ASP A 70 0.95 -14.65 0.89
C ASP A 70 1.64 -14.01 -0.32
N ALA A 71 1.20 -12.81 -0.71
CA ALA A 71 1.84 -12.02 -1.77
C ALA A 71 3.31 -11.70 -1.47
N THR A 72 3.63 -11.43 -0.20
CA THR A 72 5.02 -11.19 0.24
C THR A 72 5.88 -12.45 0.07
N VAL A 73 5.36 -13.62 0.43
CA VAL A 73 6.06 -14.90 0.22
C VAL A 73 6.32 -15.13 -1.27
N ASP A 74 5.32 -14.96 -2.11
CA ASP A 74 5.45 -15.09 -3.57
C ASP A 74 6.50 -14.14 -4.15
N PHE A 75 6.51 -12.89 -3.68
CA PHE A 75 7.50 -11.89 -4.07
C PHE A 75 8.92 -12.34 -3.72
N TYR A 76 9.18 -12.80 -2.49
CA TYR A 76 10.49 -13.28 -2.08
C TYR A 76 10.89 -14.59 -2.78
N MET A 77 9.94 -15.49 -3.05
CA MET A 77 10.20 -16.69 -3.84
C MET A 77 10.59 -16.36 -5.28
N ALA A 78 9.93 -15.37 -5.90
CA ALA A 78 10.29 -14.88 -7.23
C ALA A 78 11.66 -14.18 -7.24
N GLU A 79 11.97 -13.39 -6.20
CA GLU A 79 13.30 -12.77 -6.00
C GLU A 79 14.41 -13.83 -5.91
N ALA A 80 14.18 -14.88 -5.11
CA ALA A 80 15.13 -15.98 -4.96
C ALA A 80 15.38 -16.72 -6.28
N ARG A 81 14.34 -16.89 -7.12
CA ARG A 81 14.48 -17.47 -8.46
C ARG A 81 15.27 -16.57 -9.42
N LEU A 82 15.07 -15.24 -9.33
CA LEU A 82 15.82 -14.26 -10.13
C LEU A 82 17.31 -14.23 -9.77
N ASN A 83 17.65 -14.49 -8.50
CA ASN A 83 19.03 -14.54 -8.02
C ASN A 83 19.84 -15.76 -8.48
N ARG A 84 19.18 -16.79 -9.03
CA ARG A 84 19.89 -18.01 -9.45
C ARG A 84 20.76 -17.76 -10.69
N PRO A 85 21.96 -18.36 -10.76
CA PRO A 85 22.75 -18.36 -11.98
C PRO A 85 21.93 -19.06 -13.08
N GLY A 86 21.81 -18.41 -14.24
CA GLY A 86 20.95 -18.88 -15.33
C GLY A 86 19.50 -18.38 -15.27
N SER A 87 19.15 -17.39 -14.44
CA SER A 87 17.78 -16.86 -14.47
C SER A 87 17.45 -16.25 -15.84
N HIS A 88 16.28 -16.62 -16.37
CA HIS A 88 15.80 -16.15 -17.67
C HIS A 88 14.81 -15.00 -17.56
N LEU A 89 14.42 -14.45 -18.71
CA LEU A 89 13.46 -13.36 -18.84
C LEU A 89 12.12 -13.65 -18.13
N ASP A 90 11.67 -14.90 -18.14
CA ASP A 90 10.43 -15.29 -17.45
C ASP A 90 10.53 -15.13 -15.93
N HIS A 91 11.71 -15.33 -15.34
CA HIS A 91 11.90 -15.08 -13.91
C HIS A 91 11.81 -13.58 -13.59
N LEU A 92 12.31 -12.71 -14.47
CA LEU A 92 12.16 -11.26 -14.34
C LEU A 92 10.69 -10.85 -14.42
N ARG A 93 9.94 -11.40 -15.39
CA ARG A 93 8.50 -11.13 -15.55
C ARG A 93 7.71 -11.58 -14.33
N ARG A 94 7.98 -12.79 -13.83
CA ARG A 94 7.33 -13.32 -12.61
C ARG A 94 7.65 -12.48 -11.38
N TYR A 95 8.91 -12.05 -11.22
CA TYR A 95 9.29 -11.17 -10.12
C TYR A 95 8.59 -9.81 -10.18
N HIS A 96 8.54 -9.20 -11.37
CA HIS A 96 7.78 -7.97 -11.58
C HIS A 96 6.29 -8.17 -11.27
N GLN A 97 5.68 -9.24 -11.78
CA GLN A 97 4.26 -9.53 -11.59
C GLN A 97 3.92 -9.77 -10.11
N ALA A 98 4.71 -10.57 -9.40
CA ALA A 98 4.50 -10.81 -7.97
C ALA A 98 4.56 -9.51 -7.15
N CYS A 99 5.50 -8.62 -7.48
CA CYS A 99 5.55 -7.30 -6.86
C CYS A 99 4.33 -6.45 -7.22
N MET A 100 3.89 -6.44 -8.48
CA MET A 100 2.71 -5.67 -8.88
C MET A 100 1.43 -6.16 -8.19
N THR A 101 1.27 -7.47 -7.99
CA THR A 101 0.17 -8.02 -7.19
C THR A 101 0.19 -7.50 -5.76
N MET A 102 1.36 -7.46 -5.13
CA MET A 102 1.52 -6.89 -3.79
C MET A 102 1.19 -5.39 -3.77
N VAL A 103 1.65 -4.63 -4.76
CA VAL A 103 1.38 -3.20 -4.91
C VAL A 103 -0.12 -2.93 -5.09
N GLU A 104 -0.82 -3.73 -5.91
CA GLU A 104 -2.26 -3.63 -6.10
C GLU A 104 -3.04 -3.93 -4.81
N LEU A 105 -2.61 -4.93 -4.03
CA LEU A 105 -3.20 -5.23 -2.73
C LEU A 105 -3.03 -4.06 -1.75
N CYS A 106 -1.83 -3.49 -1.65
CA CYS A 106 -1.57 -2.33 -0.81
C CYS A 106 -2.45 -1.14 -1.22
N LEU A 107 -2.53 -0.84 -2.52
CA LEU A 107 -3.33 0.28 -3.04
C LEU A 107 -4.82 0.10 -2.74
N LYS A 108 -5.38 -1.10 -2.95
CA LYS A 108 -6.80 -1.39 -2.66
C LYS A 108 -7.16 -1.21 -1.19
N ASN A 109 -6.21 -1.45 -0.29
CA ASN A 109 -6.42 -1.38 1.16
C ASN A 109 -5.94 -0.07 1.78
N GLY A 110 -5.43 0.88 0.99
CA GLY A 110 -4.93 2.18 1.48
C GLY A 110 -3.61 2.09 2.25
N ASP A 111 -2.82 1.03 2.06
CA ASP A 111 -1.51 0.86 2.69
C ASP A 111 -0.40 1.51 1.83
N ASP A 112 -0.34 2.83 1.91
CA ASP A 112 0.60 3.66 1.15
C ASP A 112 2.08 3.37 1.45
N ASP A 113 2.39 3.01 2.70
CA ASP A 113 3.76 2.74 3.14
C ASP A 113 4.28 1.42 2.54
N SER A 114 3.49 0.35 2.65
CA SER A 114 3.84 -0.94 2.04
C SER A 114 3.82 -0.85 0.51
N TYR A 115 2.90 -0.09 -0.07
CA TYR A 115 2.86 0.22 -1.51
C TYR A 115 4.19 0.81 -1.98
N LEU A 116 4.64 1.89 -1.33
CA LEU A 116 5.85 2.60 -1.72
C LEU A 116 7.09 1.75 -1.47
N HIS A 117 7.13 1.01 -0.35
CA HIS A 117 8.22 0.10 -0.03
C HIS A 117 8.41 -0.97 -1.10
N ALA A 118 7.32 -1.62 -1.52
CA ALA A 118 7.32 -2.64 -2.56
C ALA A 118 7.87 -2.11 -3.88
N LEU A 119 7.34 -0.96 -4.34
CA LEU A 119 7.77 -0.34 -5.58
C LEU A 119 9.23 0.09 -5.57
N VAL A 120 9.69 0.73 -4.49
CA VAL A 120 11.09 1.17 -4.36
C VAL A 120 12.04 -0.03 -4.35
N LYS A 121 11.67 -1.12 -3.67
CA LYS A 121 12.47 -2.35 -3.67
C LYS A 121 12.57 -2.95 -5.09
N LEU A 122 11.43 -3.08 -5.79
CA LEU A 122 11.41 -3.55 -7.18
C LEU A 122 12.25 -2.66 -8.09
N HIS A 123 12.05 -1.35 -8.03
CA HIS A 123 12.75 -0.37 -8.86
C HIS A 123 14.28 -0.47 -8.69
N ASN A 124 14.75 -0.48 -7.44
CA ASN A 124 16.18 -0.64 -7.14
C ASN A 124 16.75 -1.96 -7.66
N ARG A 125 15.96 -3.06 -7.60
CA ARG A 125 16.39 -4.34 -8.16
C ARG A 125 16.50 -4.28 -9.68
N LEU A 126 15.55 -3.63 -10.35
CA LEU A 126 15.56 -3.50 -11.80
C LEU A 126 16.76 -2.68 -12.29
N ILE A 127 17.13 -1.60 -11.59
CA ILE A 127 18.36 -0.83 -11.89
C ILE A 127 19.60 -1.74 -11.83
N LYS A 128 19.71 -2.61 -10.82
CA LYS A 128 20.83 -3.56 -10.70
C LYS A 128 20.88 -4.52 -11.90
N GLU A 129 19.74 -5.00 -12.38
CA GLU A 129 19.68 -5.90 -13.54
C GLU A 129 19.98 -5.18 -14.86
N ILE A 130 19.57 -3.90 -15.01
CA ILE A 130 19.90 -3.08 -16.19
C ILE A 130 21.42 -2.91 -16.33
N ASN A 131 22.11 -2.73 -15.21
CA ASN A 131 23.56 -2.50 -15.17
C ASN A 131 24.39 -3.79 -15.10
N ASN A 132 23.75 -4.96 -15.10
CA ASN A 132 24.45 -6.23 -15.04
C ASN A 132 24.90 -6.67 -16.45
N GLU A 133 26.20 -6.58 -16.71
CA GLU A 133 26.82 -6.98 -17.99
C GLU A 133 26.74 -8.49 -18.27
N GLY A 134 26.55 -9.31 -17.22
CA GLY A 134 26.34 -10.75 -17.36
C GLY A 134 24.93 -11.12 -17.86
N ARG A 135 24.02 -10.15 -17.98
CA ARG A 135 22.67 -10.37 -18.53
C ARG A 135 22.64 -10.07 -20.02
N CYS A 136 21.85 -10.86 -20.76
CA CYS A 136 21.65 -10.60 -22.19
C CYS A 136 20.93 -9.26 -22.42
N HIS A 137 21.15 -8.67 -23.61
CA HIS A 137 20.62 -7.36 -23.95
C HIS A 137 19.09 -7.26 -23.77
N LEU A 138 18.33 -8.26 -24.24
CA LEU A 138 16.88 -8.29 -24.10
C LEU A 138 16.42 -8.23 -22.63
N PHE A 139 17.15 -8.89 -21.73
CA PHE A 139 16.85 -8.89 -20.29
C PHE A 139 17.04 -7.51 -19.68
N ARG A 140 18.11 -6.82 -20.08
CA ARG A 140 18.42 -5.45 -19.64
C ARG A 140 17.40 -4.45 -20.17
N VAL A 141 17.01 -4.57 -21.45
CA VAL A 141 15.95 -3.75 -22.07
C VAL A 141 14.61 -3.97 -21.38
N GLN A 142 14.21 -5.22 -21.12
CA GLN A 142 12.95 -5.47 -20.41
C GLN A 142 12.98 -4.92 -18.98
N SER A 143 14.12 -5.05 -18.28
CA SER A 143 14.31 -4.46 -16.95
C SER A 143 14.17 -2.94 -16.99
N TYR A 144 14.67 -2.28 -18.05
CA TYR A 144 14.54 -0.84 -18.27
C TYR A 144 13.08 -0.39 -18.40
N TYR A 145 12.29 -1.07 -19.24
CA TYR A 145 10.86 -0.76 -19.39
C TYR A 145 10.10 -0.89 -18.06
N PHE A 146 10.36 -1.97 -17.31
CA PHE A 146 9.78 -2.15 -15.99
C PHE A 146 10.24 -1.08 -14.99
N ALA A 147 11.51 -0.69 -15.02
CA ALA A 147 12.05 0.31 -14.12
C ALA A 147 11.44 1.70 -14.38
N ARG A 148 11.19 2.05 -15.64
CA ARG A 148 10.49 3.28 -16.00
C ARG A 148 9.05 3.30 -15.53
N ASN A 149 8.33 2.19 -15.70
CA ASN A 149 6.94 2.09 -15.26
C ASN A 149 6.84 2.21 -13.74
N THR A 150 7.69 1.49 -13.00
CA THR A 150 7.75 1.58 -11.54
C THR A 150 8.15 2.98 -11.06
N LEU A 151 9.08 3.66 -11.73
CA LEU A 151 9.44 5.05 -11.41
C LEU A 151 8.24 5.98 -11.52
N LYS A 152 7.43 5.85 -12.58
CA LYS A 152 6.21 6.66 -12.75
C LYS A 152 5.26 6.47 -11.57
N SER A 153 5.02 5.23 -11.15
CA SER A 153 4.16 4.91 -10.00
C SER A 153 4.72 5.48 -8.69
N ILE A 154 6.03 5.36 -8.45
CA ILE A 154 6.71 5.94 -7.28
C ILE A 154 6.54 7.46 -7.26
N CYS A 155 6.83 8.14 -8.38
CA CYS A 155 6.71 9.59 -8.48
C CYS A 155 5.26 10.03 -8.27
N TYR A 156 4.30 9.34 -8.87
CA TYR A 156 2.87 9.64 -8.69
C TYR A 156 2.48 9.57 -7.21
N GLN A 157 2.84 8.50 -6.51
CA GLN A 157 2.52 8.34 -5.10
C GLN A 157 3.20 9.40 -4.23
N LEU A 158 4.49 9.69 -4.46
CA LEU A 158 5.21 10.73 -3.72
C LEU A 158 4.60 12.12 -3.96
N SER A 159 4.15 12.41 -5.18
CA SER A 159 3.44 13.65 -5.51
C SER A 159 2.10 13.75 -4.77
N MET A 160 1.33 12.67 -4.68
CA MET A 160 0.09 12.63 -3.89
C MET A 160 0.33 12.87 -2.40
N GLN A 161 1.48 12.42 -1.87
CA GLN A 161 1.90 12.66 -0.49
C GLN A 161 2.54 14.05 -0.27
N GLY A 162 2.64 14.89 -1.30
CA GLY A 162 3.28 16.21 -1.22
C GLY A 162 4.82 16.16 -1.15
N ALA A 163 5.43 14.99 -1.34
CA ALA A 163 6.87 14.76 -1.23
C ALA A 163 7.61 14.98 -2.57
N TRP A 164 7.40 16.13 -3.19
CA TRP A 164 7.92 16.47 -4.53
C TRP A 164 9.44 16.41 -4.63
N GLU A 165 10.16 16.83 -3.60
CA GLU A 165 11.63 16.76 -3.56
C GLU A 165 12.13 15.31 -3.69
N LYS A 166 11.47 14.37 -3.02
CA LYS A 166 11.81 12.94 -3.10
C LYS A 166 11.52 12.39 -4.49
N ALA A 167 10.40 12.79 -5.11
CA ALA A 167 10.04 12.37 -6.46
C ALA A 167 11.11 12.83 -7.48
N THR A 168 11.54 14.09 -7.39
CA THR A 168 12.61 14.64 -8.25
C THR A 168 13.96 13.95 -8.00
N ALA A 169 14.28 13.64 -6.74
CA ALA A 169 15.49 12.89 -6.40
C ALA A 169 15.50 11.49 -7.04
N PHE A 170 14.37 10.76 -6.99
CA PHE A 170 14.23 9.47 -7.66
C PHE A 170 14.41 9.56 -9.17
N GLN A 171 13.85 10.57 -9.82
CA GLN A 171 14.02 10.79 -11.26
C GLN A 171 15.48 11.09 -11.63
N SER A 172 16.13 11.97 -10.88
CA SER A 172 17.54 12.31 -11.08
C SER A 172 18.44 11.10 -10.86
N ASP A 173 18.18 10.30 -9.83
CA ASP A 173 18.93 9.07 -9.53
C ASP A 173 18.80 8.03 -10.64
N PHE A 174 17.59 7.83 -11.18
CA PHE A 174 17.35 6.92 -12.29
C PHE A 174 18.17 7.31 -13.53
N VAL A 175 18.13 8.58 -13.93
CA VAL A 175 18.89 9.07 -15.10
C VAL A 175 20.40 8.92 -14.91
N LYS A 176 20.91 9.09 -13.68
CA LYS A 176 22.34 8.93 -13.38
C LYS A 176 22.80 7.48 -13.41
N ARG A 177 21.97 6.56 -12.92
CA ARG A 177 22.34 5.15 -12.74
C ARG A 177 22.08 4.30 -13.97
N VAL A 178 21.16 4.71 -14.83
CA VAL A 178 20.74 3.93 -15.98
C VAL A 178 21.40 4.47 -17.24
N PRO A 179 22.32 3.73 -17.87
CA PRO A 179 22.89 4.16 -19.14
C PRO A 179 21.77 4.27 -20.18
N PHE A 180 21.90 5.24 -21.09
CA PHE A 180 20.99 5.31 -22.23
C PHE A 180 21.13 4.02 -23.02
N LEU A 181 20.09 3.18 -22.97
CA LEU A 181 19.97 1.97 -23.78
C LEU A 181 19.29 2.42 -25.10
N PRO A 182 20.02 2.44 -26.23
CA PRO A 182 19.45 2.78 -27.54
C PRO A 182 18.45 1.72 -28.01
#